data_AF-A0A937M7F0-F1
#
_entry.id   AF-A0A937M7F0-F1
#
_cell.length_a   1.000
_cell.length_b   1.000
_cell.length_c   1.000
_cell.angle_alpha   90.00
_cell.angle_beta   90.00
_cell.angle_gamma   90.00
#
_symmetry.space_group_name_H-M   'P 1'
#
loop_
_entity.id
_entity.type
_entity.pdbx_description
1 polymer ?
#
loop_
_entity_poly.entity_id
_entity_poly.type
_entity_poly.pdbx_seq_one_letter_code
_entity_poly.pdbx_strand_id
1 'polypeptide(L)' 'MGVTTAAMGGNLTGTKVCLSQVPGSAAISIDNELDDGLGATGRLRATIGTSGVNTSPSNAVLAALYSEDNVYTICYRI' A
#
# COMPACT_ATOMS: atom_id res chain seq x y z
N MET A 1 -7.89 -8.37 -3.73
CA MET A 1 -7.66 -8.63 -2.29
C MET A 1 -6.84 -9.90 -2.14
N GLY A 2 -5.80 -9.89 -1.32
CA GLY A 2 -4.95 -11.05 -1.03
C GLY A 2 -4.27 -10.93 0.33
N VAL A 3 -3.64 -12.01 0.80
CA VAL A 3 -2.92 -12.04 2.09
C VAL A 3 -1.47 -12.43 1.84
N THR A 4 -0.51 -11.80 2.53
CA THR A 4 0.91 -12.13 2.40
C THR A 4 1.67 -11.98 3.70
N THR A 5 2.71 -12.79 3.88
CA THR A 5 3.70 -12.68 4.97
C THR A 5 5.03 -12.09 4.51
N ALA A 6 5.24 -11.90 3.20
CA ALA A 6 6.46 -11.34 2.63
C ALA A 6 6.77 -9.93 3.17
N ALA A 7 8.04 -9.60 3.39
CA ALA A 7 8.45 -8.27 3.83
C ALA A 7 8.01 -7.18 2.84
N MET A 8 7.58 -6.05 3.38
CA MET A 8 7.07 -4.89 2.66
C MET A 8 7.88 -3.65 3.05
N GLY A 9 7.86 -2.62 2.18
CA GLY A 9 8.60 -1.36 2.34
C GLY A 9 8.92 -0.95 3.77
N GLY A 10 10.21 -0.74 4.07
CA GLY A 10 10.66 -0.32 5.40
C GLY A 10 10.61 -1.46 6.43
N ASN A 11 10.71 -2.70 5.96
CA ASN A 11 10.69 -3.92 6.77
C ASN A 11 9.38 -4.11 7.56
N LEU A 12 8.23 -3.77 6.94
CA LEU A 12 6.92 -4.14 7.47
C LEU A 12 6.74 -5.66 7.33
N THR A 13 6.96 -6.38 8.44
CA THR A 13 6.84 -7.84 8.55
C THR A 13 5.49 -8.26 9.13
N GLY A 14 5.23 -9.57 9.21
CA GLY A 14 3.98 -10.14 9.74
C GLY A 14 2.92 -10.43 8.68
N THR A 15 1.74 -10.86 9.10
CA THR A 15 0.61 -11.14 8.20
C THR A 15 -0.04 -9.84 7.77
N LYS A 16 -0.23 -9.67 6.46
CA LYS A 16 -0.77 -8.46 5.85
C LYS A 16 -1.92 -8.79 4.93
N VAL A 17 -2.95 -7.96 4.94
CA VAL A 17 -4.01 -7.98 3.92
C VAL A 17 -3.72 -6.89 2.92
N CYS A 18 -3.73 -7.24 1.64
CA CYS A 18 -3.40 -6.35 0.54
C CYS A 18 -4.56 -6.20 -0.44
N LEU A 19 -4.83 -4.96 -0.82
CA LEU A 19 -5.77 -4.59 -1.87
C LEU A 19 -4.99 -3.95 -3.02
N SER A 20 -5.10 -4.53 -4.23
CA SER A 20 -4.58 -3.94 -5.47
C SER A 20 -5.68 -3.13 -6.16
N GLN A 21 -5.28 -2.28 -7.10
CA GLN A 21 -6.17 -1.44 -7.89
C GLN A 21 -6.92 -0.37 -7.08
N VAL A 22 -6.28 0.18 -6.06
CA VAL A 22 -6.85 1.26 -5.27
C VAL A 22 -6.52 2.59 -5.94
N PRO A 23 -7.51 3.38 -6.39
CA PRO A 23 -7.26 4.74 -6.89
C PRO A 23 -6.57 5.59 -5.81
N GLY A 24 -5.69 6.52 -6.20
CA GLY A 24 -4.88 7.29 -5.27
C GLY A 24 -5.70 8.03 -4.20
N SER A 25 -6.81 8.66 -4.58
CA SER A 25 -7.71 9.32 -3.63
C SER A 25 -8.29 8.36 -2.58
N ALA A 26 -8.63 7.13 -2.97
CA ALA A 26 -9.09 6.10 -2.05
C ALA A 26 -7.95 5.54 -1.19
N ALA A 27 -6.74 5.40 -1.73
CA ALA A 27 -5.58 4.94 -0.97
C ALA A 27 -5.23 5.95 0.14
N ILE A 28 -5.25 7.25 -0.18
CA ILE A 28 -5.02 8.33 0.78
C ILE A 28 -6.06 8.31 1.90
N SER A 29 -7.35 8.22 1.56
CA SER A 29 -8.41 8.24 2.57
C SER A 29 -8.38 7.00 3.47
N ILE A 30 -8.13 5.82 2.90
CA ILE A 30 -7.99 4.58 3.68
C ILE A 30 -6.80 4.68 4.65
N ASP A 31 -5.66 5.21 4.20
CA ASP A 31 -4.48 5.35 5.03
C ASP A 31 -4.68 6.37 6.17
N ASN A 32 -5.30 7.52 5.86
CA ASN A 32 -5.63 8.54 6.87
C ASN A 32 -6.55 8.00 7.99
N GLU A 33 -7.48 7.10 7.68
CA GLU A 33 -8.41 6.54 8.67
C GLU A 33 -7.82 5.36 9.46
N LEU A 34 -6.94 4.57 8.85
CA LEU A 34 -6.41 3.35 9.47
C LEU A 34 -5.04 3.52 10.12
N ASP A 35 -4.27 4.55 9.74
CA ASP A 35 -2.87 4.67 10.14
C ASP A 35 -2.37 6.12 10.21
N ASP A 36 -1.56 6.59 9.24
CA ASP A 36 -0.88 7.89 9.30
C ASP A 36 -0.98 8.72 8.01
N GLY A 37 -1.66 8.20 6.97
CA GLY A 37 -1.83 8.89 5.69
C GLY A 37 -0.60 8.84 4.78
N LEU A 38 0.46 8.12 5.17
CA LEU A 38 1.71 8.04 4.44
C LEU A 38 1.99 6.60 4.01
N GLY A 39 1.91 6.34 2.69
CA GLY A 39 2.13 5.00 2.13
C GLY A 39 3.53 4.41 2.31
N ALA A 40 4.44 5.15 2.93
CA ALA A 40 5.81 4.76 3.27
C ALA A 40 5.98 4.28 4.72
N THR A 41 5.09 4.65 5.65
CA THR A 41 5.27 4.53 7.10
C THR A 41 4.06 3.95 7.82
N GLY A 42 4.21 3.68 9.12
CA GLY A 42 3.14 3.12 9.95
C GLY A 42 2.92 1.60 9.79
N ARG A 43 1.67 1.16 9.90
CA ARG A 43 1.15 -0.21 9.69
C ARG A 43 0.59 -0.45 8.28
N LEU A 44 0.39 0.59 7.48
CA LEU A 44 -0.03 0.49 6.09
C LEU A 44 1.15 0.74 5.13
N ARG A 45 1.26 -0.03 4.05
CA ARG A 45 2.25 0.22 2.99
C ARG A 45 1.61 0.27 1.63
N ALA A 46 2.00 1.26 0.86
CA ALA A 46 1.62 1.38 -0.54
C ALA A 46 2.76 0.96 -1.46
N THR A 47 2.38 0.36 -2.58
CA THR A 47 3.23 0.09 -3.73
C THR A 47 2.53 0.67 -4.94
N ILE A 48 3.23 1.48 -5.74
CA ILE A 48 2.69 1.99 -7.01
C ILE A 48 2.38 0.80 -7.92
N GLY A 49 1.16 0.80 -8.45
CA GLY A 49 0.68 -0.18 -9.41
C GLY A 49 0.43 0.43 -10.79
N THR A 50 0.06 -0.44 -11.73
CA THR A 50 -0.40 -0.04 -13.06
C THR A 50 -1.91 -0.23 -13.17
N SER A 51 -2.62 0.73 -13.77
CA SER A 51 -4.07 0.60 -13.96
C SER A 51 -4.41 -0.66 -14.77
N GLY A 52 -5.48 -1.35 -14.38
CA GLY A 52 -5.88 -2.65 -14.93
C GLY A 52 -5.00 -3.86 -14.57
N VAL A 53 -3.88 -3.70 -13.86
CA VAL A 53 -2.94 -4.79 -13.55
C VAL A 53 -2.75 -4.96 -12.05
N ASN A 54 -3.12 -6.13 -11.52
CA ASN A 54 -2.84 -6.46 -10.13
C ASN A 54 -1.33 -6.45 -9.86
N THR A 55 -0.87 -5.45 -9.12
CA THR A 55 0.55 -5.26 -8.83
C THR A 55 0.88 -5.91 -7.50
N SER A 56 1.86 -6.81 -7.49
CA SER A 56 2.32 -7.43 -6.26
C SER A 56 2.90 -6.38 -5.30
N PRO A 57 2.66 -6.51 -3.99
CA PRO A 57 3.26 -5.64 -2.99
C PRO A 57 4.80 -5.68 -3.06
N SER A 58 5.46 -4.52 -2.94
CA SER A 58 6.93 -4.39 -3.06
C SER A 58 7.62 -4.27 -1.71
N ASN A 59 8.84 -4.82 -1.62
CA ASN A 59 9.72 -4.61 -0.48
C ASN A 59 10.41 -3.22 -0.50
N ALA A 60 10.24 -2.45 -1.58
CA ALA A 60 10.68 -1.06 -1.63
C ALA A 60 9.68 -0.16 -0.88
N VAL A 61 10.20 0.82 -0.13
CA VAL A 61 9.39 1.90 0.44
C VAL A 61 8.87 2.78 -0.69
N LEU A 62 7.64 3.26 -0.58
CA LEU A 62 7.12 4.26 -1.50
C LEU A 62 7.99 5.53 -1.43
N ALA A 63 8.64 5.87 -2.54
CA ALA A 63 9.63 6.94 -2.57
C ALA A 63 9.04 8.35 -2.54
N ALA A 64 7.77 8.50 -2.94
CA ALA A 64 7.05 9.76 -2.99
C ALA A 64 5.79 9.70 -2.13
N LEU A 65 5.21 10.86 -1.84
CA LEU A 65 3.87 10.93 -1.24
C LEU A 65 2.85 10.32 -2.19
N TYR A 66 1.69 9.96 -1.65
CA TYR A 66 0.55 9.59 -2.49
C TYR A 66 0.24 10.70 -3.50
N SER A 67 -0.23 10.26 -4.66
CA SER A 67 -0.76 11.08 -5.73
C SER A 67 -2.09 10.45 -6.18
N GLU A 68 -3.08 11.29 -6.42
CA GLU A 68 -4.42 10.91 -6.88
C GLU A 68 -4.42 10.35 -8.31
N ASP A 69 -3.42 10.70 -9.11
CA ASP A 69 -3.27 10.26 -10.50
C ASP A 69 -2.83 8.79 -10.62
N ASN A 70 -2.34 8.21 -9.53
CA ASN A 70 -1.78 6.86 -9.51
C ASN A 70 -2.78 5.84 -8.96
N VAL A 71 -2.48 4.58 -9.23
CA VAL A 71 -3.15 3.41 -8.64
C VAL A 71 -2.16 2.69 -7.74
N TYR A 72 -2.62 2.20 -6.60
CA TYR A 72 -1.79 1.57 -5.60
C TYR A 72 -2.26 0.16 -5.26
N THR A 73 -1.27 -0.65 -4.86
CA THR A 73 -1.50 -1.79 -3.98
C THR A 73 -1.18 -1.36 -2.56
N ILE A 74 -2.20 -1.35 -1.69
CA ILE A 74 -2.05 -1.04 -0.27
C ILE A 74 -2.10 -2.33 0.55
N CYS A 75 -1.26 -2.42 1.57
CA CYS A 75 -1.20 -3.55 2.49
C CYS A 75 -1.25 -3.06 3.93
N TYR A 76 -2.20 -3.58 4.70
CA TYR A 76 -2.31 -3.30 6.13
C TYR A 76 -1.86 -4.52 6.94
N ARG A 77 -1.00 -4.30 7.94
CA ARG A 77 -0.59 -5.35 8.87
C ARG A 77 -1.71 -5.61 9.89
N ILE A 78 -2.17 -6.86 9.94
CA ILE A 78 -3.13 -7.33 10.96
C ILE A 78 -2.43 -7.42 12.32
#